data_AF-A0A2E6Q0P8-F1
#
_entry.id   AF-A0A2E6Q0P8-F1
#
_cell.length_a   1.000
_cell.length_b   1.000
_cell.length_c   1.000
_cell.angle_alpha   90.00
_cell.angle_beta   90.00
_cell.angle_gamma   90.00
#
_symmetry.space_group_name_H-M   'P 1'
#
loop_
_entity.id
_entity.type
_entity.pdbx_description
1 polymer ?
#
loop_
_entity_poly.entity_id
_entity_poly.type
_entity_poly.pdbx_seq_one_letter_code
_entity_poly.pdbx_strand_id
1 'polypeptide(L)'
;MLTAAGTASVAVAGIASAELIDFTVIQDQYISEASWQIINSAGSTVASMYISGSSVFLPDGASFSGGSTSGGATLYTTNFTLDLAAGDYTLAMQDTWGDGWVWNGVPGGVTVAGNLDGASSVNFAFSSGSSAGGTFTVVPAPGALALLGLAGVAGRRRRG
;
A
#
# COMPACT_ATOMS: atom_id res chain seq x y z
N MET A 1 12.71 -54.44 5.36
CA MET A 1 13.10 -53.08 4.94
C MET A 1 11.84 -52.37 4.48
N LEU A 2 11.43 -51.32 5.18
CA LEU A 2 10.20 -50.56 4.93
C LEU A 2 10.60 -49.30 4.16
N THR A 3 10.26 -49.21 2.88
CA THR A 3 10.59 -48.07 2.02
C THR A 3 9.71 -46.88 2.40
N ALA A 4 10.34 -45.79 2.87
CA ALA A 4 9.68 -44.52 3.10
C ALA A 4 9.29 -43.90 1.75
N ALA A 5 7.99 -43.78 1.48
CA ALA A 5 7.47 -42.97 0.39
C ALA A 5 7.52 -41.49 0.85
N GLY A 6 8.52 -40.76 0.38
CA GLY A 6 8.58 -39.32 0.55
C GLY A 6 7.43 -38.67 -0.22
N THR A 7 6.48 -38.09 0.50
CA THR A 7 5.52 -37.13 -0.06
C THR A 7 6.30 -35.91 -0.53
N ALA A 8 6.57 -35.82 -1.83
CA ALA A 8 7.01 -34.58 -2.45
C ALA A 8 5.80 -33.63 -2.46
N SER A 9 5.74 -32.73 -1.47
CA SER A 9 4.90 -31.54 -1.56
C SER A 9 5.45 -30.68 -2.70
N VAL A 10 4.79 -30.75 -3.86
CA VAL A 10 5.01 -29.78 -4.92
C VAL A 10 4.45 -28.46 -4.40
N ALA A 11 5.33 -27.63 -3.84
CA ALA A 11 5.05 -26.22 -3.66
C ALA A 11 4.91 -25.63 -5.06
N VAL A 12 3.67 -25.46 -5.53
CA VAL A 12 3.39 -24.50 -6.59
C VAL A 12 3.75 -23.17 -5.97
N ALA A 13 4.93 -22.66 -6.31
CA ALA A 13 5.31 -21.28 -6.06
C ALA A 13 4.23 -20.43 -6.74
N GLY A 14 3.28 -19.95 -5.94
CA GLY A 14 2.29 -19.00 -6.40
C GLY A 14 3.04 -17.83 -6.96
N ILE A 15 2.92 -17.62 -8.26
CA ILE A 15 3.28 -16.36 -8.91
C ILE A 15 2.56 -15.28 -8.11
N ALA A 16 3.31 -14.51 -7.32
CA ALA A 16 2.81 -13.28 -6.73
C ALA A 16 2.38 -12.41 -7.92
N SER A 17 1.09 -12.39 -8.21
CA SER A 17 0.54 -11.43 -9.17
C SER A 17 0.70 -10.09 -8.49
N ALA A 18 1.63 -9.31 -8.99
CA ALA A 18 1.81 -7.94 -8.55
C ALA A 18 0.65 -7.12 -9.15
N GLU A 19 0.04 -6.30 -8.30
CA GLU A 19 -1.14 -5.49 -8.59
C GLU A 19 -0.76 -4.02 -8.49
N LEU A 20 -1.26 -3.22 -9.44
CA LEU A 20 -1.08 -1.77 -9.38
C LEU A 20 -2.02 -1.19 -8.31
N ILE A 21 -1.42 -0.64 -7.26
CA ILE A 21 -2.11 0.03 -6.17
C ILE A 21 -1.75 1.51 -6.19
N ASP A 22 -2.78 2.35 -6.28
CA ASP A 22 -2.67 3.80 -6.30
C ASP A 22 -2.75 4.35 -4.88
N PHE A 23 -1.86 5.29 -4.58
CA PHE A 23 -1.80 5.99 -3.30
C PHE A 23 -1.95 7.48 -3.51
N THR A 24 -2.83 8.09 -2.72
CA THR A 24 -2.96 9.54 -2.59
C THR A 24 -2.76 9.90 -1.12
N VAL A 25 -1.67 10.60 -0.83
CA VAL A 25 -1.34 11.09 0.51
C VAL A 25 -1.56 12.59 0.55
N ILE A 26 -2.43 13.05 1.45
CA ILE A 26 -2.69 14.45 1.72
C ILE A 26 -2.13 14.76 3.10
N GLN A 27 -1.13 15.64 3.13
CA GLN A 27 -0.56 16.20 4.33
C GLN A 27 -1.04 17.62 4.53
N ASP A 28 -0.92 18.03 5.78
CA ASP A 28 -1.34 19.33 6.26
C ASP A 28 -0.37 20.44 5.82
N GLN A 29 -0.44 21.61 6.46
CA GLN A 29 0.41 22.74 6.12
C GLN A 29 1.88 22.56 6.54
N TYR A 30 2.16 21.70 7.51
CA TYR A 30 3.48 21.57 8.12
C TYR A 30 4.18 20.27 7.74
N ILE A 31 4.19 19.92 6.45
CA ILE A 31 4.85 18.73 5.91
C ILE A 31 6.25 18.41 6.49
N SER A 32 7.03 19.41 6.92
CA SER A 32 8.33 19.21 7.59
C SER A 32 8.30 18.27 8.78
N GLU A 33 7.14 18.06 9.41
CA GLU A 33 6.98 17.19 10.58
C GLU A 33 6.44 15.81 10.25
N ALA A 34 6.00 15.62 9.01
CA ALA A 34 5.21 14.49 8.61
C ALA A 34 6.08 13.44 7.89
N SER A 35 5.81 12.18 8.20
CA SER A 35 6.40 11.06 7.46
C SER A 35 5.45 9.88 7.40
N TRP A 36 5.63 9.02 6.40
CA TRP A 36 4.88 7.78 6.28
C TRP A 36 5.70 6.66 5.67
N GLN A 37 5.29 5.44 5.98
CA GLN A 37 5.90 4.21 5.46
C GLN A 37 4.80 3.20 5.14
N ILE A 38 5.00 2.49 4.02
CA ILE A 38 4.23 1.29 3.68
C ILE A 38 5.15 0.11 3.92
N ILE A 39 4.71 -0.81 4.77
CA ILE A 39 5.50 -1.92 5.29
C ILE A 39 4.80 -3.22 4.90
N ASN A 40 5.51 -4.15 4.28
CA ASN A 40 4.95 -5.46 3.94
C ASN A 40 4.89 -6.38 5.17
N SER A 41 4.21 -7.53 5.04
CA SER A 41 4.10 -8.53 6.11
C SER A 41 5.44 -9.10 6.61
N ALA A 42 6.53 -8.97 5.83
CA ALA A 42 7.88 -9.34 6.25
C ALA A 42 8.58 -8.24 7.07
N GLY A 43 7.94 -7.10 7.30
CA GLY A 43 8.49 -5.95 8.02
C GLY A 43 9.39 -5.04 7.19
N SER A 44 9.47 -5.24 5.87
CA SER A 44 10.25 -4.39 4.97
C SER A 44 9.43 -3.18 4.53
N THR A 45 10.03 -1.99 4.59
CA THR A 45 9.47 -0.79 3.96
C THR A 45 9.55 -0.93 2.44
N VAL A 46 8.41 -0.81 1.76
CA VAL A 46 8.32 -0.88 0.29
C VAL A 46 8.17 0.50 -0.35
N ALA A 47 7.69 1.48 0.40
CA ALA A 47 7.68 2.88 0.03
C ALA A 47 7.63 3.76 1.27
N SER A 48 8.18 4.96 1.19
CA SER A 48 8.13 5.92 2.28
C SER A 48 8.23 7.35 1.76
N MET A 49 7.80 8.27 2.62
CA MET A 49 8.21 9.66 2.53
C MET A 49 8.72 10.12 3.88
N TYR A 50 9.78 10.93 3.82
CA TYR A 50 10.32 11.64 4.96
C TYR A 50 10.95 12.95 4.48
N ILE A 51 11.11 13.87 5.42
CA ILE A 51 11.78 15.15 5.20
C ILE A 51 13.19 15.06 5.78
N SER A 52 14.18 15.52 5.01
CA SER A 52 15.55 15.68 5.50
C SER A 52 16.14 16.97 4.96
N GLY A 53 16.51 17.87 5.88
CA GLY A 53 16.88 19.24 5.54
C GLY A 53 15.71 19.98 4.89
N SER A 54 15.93 20.51 3.69
CA SER A 54 14.91 21.23 2.89
C SER A 54 14.32 20.37 1.76
N SER A 55 14.56 19.06 1.77
CA SER A 55 14.15 18.15 0.71
C SER A 55 13.10 17.16 1.19
N VAL A 56 12.11 16.92 0.33
CA VAL A 56 11.10 15.86 0.50
C VAL A 56 11.60 14.63 -0.26
N PHE A 57 11.73 13.50 0.42
CA PHE A 57 12.08 12.22 -0.19
C PHE A 57 10.79 11.43 -0.42
N LEU A 58 10.63 10.89 -1.62
CA LEU A 58 9.41 10.25 -2.11
C LEU A 58 9.76 8.93 -2.81
N PRO A 59 8.80 7.99 -2.94
CA PRO A 59 9.03 6.81 -3.77
C PRO A 59 9.20 7.20 -5.24
N ASP A 60 9.89 6.33 -5.99
CA ASP A 60 10.12 6.54 -7.42
C ASP A 60 8.80 6.69 -8.19
N GLY A 61 8.78 7.64 -9.13
CA GLY A 61 7.58 7.93 -9.93
C GLY A 61 6.48 8.71 -9.20
N ALA A 62 6.69 9.10 -7.95
CA ALA A 62 5.74 9.95 -7.23
C ALA A 62 5.65 11.36 -7.84
N SER A 63 4.44 11.89 -7.85
CA SER A 63 4.16 13.30 -8.07
C SER A 63 3.91 14.00 -6.74
N PHE A 64 4.39 15.23 -6.59
CA PHE A 64 4.26 16.04 -5.39
C PHE A 64 3.78 17.44 -5.75
N SER A 65 2.79 17.94 -5.03
CA SER A 65 2.20 19.25 -5.28
C SER A 65 1.68 19.89 -4.00
N GLY A 66 1.76 21.23 -3.92
CA GLY A 66 1.11 22.02 -2.88
C GLY A 66 -0.09 22.76 -3.46
N GLY A 67 -1.24 22.67 -2.79
CA GLY A 67 -2.48 23.36 -3.19
C GLY A 67 -3.00 24.23 -2.05
N SER A 68 -3.30 25.49 -2.34
CA SER A 68 -3.95 26.38 -1.37
C SER A 68 -5.46 26.11 -1.32
N THR A 69 -6.00 26.01 -0.11
CA THR A 69 -7.45 25.93 0.11
C THR A 69 -8.04 27.33 0.22
N SER A 70 -9.36 27.45 0.07
CA SER A 70 -10.08 28.72 0.25
C SER A 70 -9.92 29.32 1.66
N GLY A 71 -9.51 28.52 2.64
CA GLY A 71 -9.20 28.95 4.01
C GLY A 71 -7.76 29.42 4.22
N GLY A 72 -6.92 29.47 3.17
CA GLY A 72 -5.51 29.89 3.27
C GLY A 72 -4.56 28.81 3.78
N ALA A 73 -5.04 27.58 4.00
CA ALA A 73 -4.17 26.43 4.22
C ALA A 73 -3.45 26.06 2.92
N THR A 74 -2.20 25.61 2.99
CA THR A 74 -1.58 24.87 1.90
C THR A 74 -1.54 23.41 2.30
N LEU A 75 -2.10 22.52 1.48
CA LEU A 75 -2.00 21.08 1.69
C LEU A 75 -1.05 20.49 0.67
N TYR A 76 -0.27 19.51 1.10
CA TYR A 76 0.66 18.82 0.21
C TYR A 76 0.09 17.47 -0.19
N THR A 77 -0.02 17.25 -1.49
CA THR A 77 -0.52 15.99 -2.04
C THR A 77 0.61 15.25 -2.73
N THR A 78 0.81 14.00 -2.34
CA THR A 78 1.67 13.04 -3.01
C THR A 78 0.80 11.98 -3.69
N ASN A 79 1.00 11.75 -4.99
CA ASN A 79 0.36 10.64 -5.70
C ASN A 79 1.42 9.73 -6.31
N PHE A 80 1.26 8.42 -6.14
CA PHE A 80 2.14 7.41 -6.71
C PHE A 80 1.42 6.08 -6.85
N THR A 81 1.94 5.21 -7.70
CA THR A 81 1.43 3.85 -7.92
C THR A 81 2.54 2.86 -7.61
N LEU A 82 2.22 1.80 -6.87
CA LEU A 82 3.14 0.70 -6.59
C LEU A 82 2.64 -0.59 -7.23
N ASP A 83 3.58 -1.41 -7.68
CA ASP A 83 3.32 -2.79 -8.08
C ASP A 83 3.50 -3.71 -6.86
N LEU A 84 2.40 -4.04 -6.19
CA LEU A 84 2.39 -4.76 -4.92
C LEU A 84 1.95 -6.20 -5.10
N ALA A 85 2.75 -7.13 -4.58
CA ALA A 85 2.33 -8.52 -4.47
C ALA A 85 1.08 -8.66 -3.59
N ALA A 86 0.26 -9.67 -3.88
CA ALA A 86 -0.83 -10.03 -2.98
C ALA A 86 -0.33 -10.33 -1.56
N GLY A 87 -1.00 -9.76 -0.56
CA GLY A 87 -0.62 -9.89 0.84
C GLY A 87 -1.02 -8.68 1.69
N ASP A 88 -0.68 -8.76 2.96
CA ASP A 88 -0.99 -7.72 3.96
C ASP A 88 0.11 -6.66 4.02
N TYR A 89 -0.33 -5.41 4.10
CA TYR A 89 0.51 -4.24 4.23
C TYR A 89 0.04 -3.37 5.39
N THR A 90 1.01 -2.75 6.04
CA THR A 90 0.79 -1.77 7.11
C THR A 90 1.21 -0.41 6.62
N LEU A 91 0.30 0.56 6.74
CA LEU A 91 0.59 1.98 6.64
C LEU A 91 0.93 2.51 8.04
N ALA A 92 2.07 3.16 8.16
CA ALA A 92 2.47 3.91 9.35
C ALA A 92 2.62 5.39 9.00
N MET A 93 2.02 6.26 9.79
CA MET A 93 2.00 7.71 9.64
C MET A 93 2.52 8.35 10.92
N GLN A 94 3.33 9.40 10.78
CA GLN A 94 3.92 10.13 11.89
C GLN A 94 3.73 11.64 11.70
N ASP A 95 3.58 12.31 12.83
CA ASP A 95 3.51 13.76 12.97
C ASP A 95 4.25 14.14 14.25
N THR A 96 5.20 15.07 14.14
CA THR A 96 6.05 15.45 15.27
C THR A 96 5.35 16.38 16.27
N TRP A 97 4.38 17.20 15.84
CA TRP A 97 3.69 18.13 16.74
C TRP A 97 2.45 17.51 17.39
N GLY A 98 1.92 16.44 16.81
CA GLY A 98 0.90 15.61 17.42
C GLY A 98 -0.53 16.12 17.29
N ASP A 99 -0.78 17.06 16.38
CA ASP A 99 -2.10 17.52 15.97
C ASP A 99 -2.66 16.74 14.78
N GLY A 100 -1.92 15.74 14.30
CA GLY A 100 -2.27 14.93 13.16
C GLY A 100 -2.08 15.72 11.86
N TRP A 101 -2.73 15.27 10.79
CA TRP A 101 -2.63 15.90 9.47
C TRP A 101 -3.89 16.70 9.12
N VAL A 102 -4.58 17.27 10.12
CA VAL A 102 -5.73 18.15 9.90
C VAL A 102 -5.29 19.59 10.10
N TRP A 103 -5.43 20.40 9.07
CA TRP A 103 -5.14 21.83 9.18
C TRP A 103 -6.32 22.68 8.72
N ASN A 104 -6.67 23.67 9.54
CA ASN A 104 -7.78 24.60 9.30
C ASN A 104 -9.11 23.90 8.95
N GLY A 105 -9.39 22.77 9.61
CA GLY A 105 -10.58 21.96 9.39
C GLY A 105 -10.58 21.11 8.11
N VAL A 106 -9.50 21.11 7.33
CA VAL A 106 -9.34 20.23 6.17
C VAL A 106 -8.56 18.98 6.57
N PRO A 107 -9.16 17.79 6.44
CA PRO A 107 -8.49 16.57 6.83
C PRO A 107 -7.46 16.11 5.80
N GLY A 108 -6.27 15.77 6.29
CA GLY A 108 -5.28 14.96 5.60
C GLY A 108 -5.44 13.47 5.91
N GLY A 109 -4.68 12.66 5.19
CA GLY A 109 -4.75 11.21 5.29
C GLY A 109 -4.13 10.51 4.08
N VAL A 110 -4.28 9.21 4.04
CA VAL A 110 -3.82 8.35 2.95
C VAL A 110 -5.00 7.59 2.38
N THR A 111 -5.26 7.79 1.09
CA THR A 111 -6.15 6.93 0.32
C THR A 111 -5.32 5.89 -0.40
N VAL A 112 -5.73 4.62 -0.28
CA VAL A 112 -5.18 3.47 -1.01
C VAL A 112 -6.28 2.94 -1.91
N ALA A 113 -6.05 2.82 -3.21
CA ALA A 113 -7.04 2.36 -4.18
C ALA A 113 -6.45 1.28 -5.10
N GLY A 114 -7.29 0.33 -5.48
CA GLY A 114 -6.89 -0.81 -6.32
C GLY A 114 -7.69 -2.07 -6.00
N ASN A 115 -7.13 -3.22 -6.33
CA ASN A 115 -7.75 -4.51 -6.02
C ASN A 115 -7.41 -4.94 -4.59
N LEU A 116 -8.18 -4.44 -3.63
CA LEU A 116 -8.00 -4.68 -2.20
C LEU A 116 -9.07 -5.68 -1.70
N ASP A 117 -8.77 -6.39 -0.61
CA ASP A 117 -9.74 -7.28 0.00
C ASP A 117 -10.94 -6.48 0.54
N GLY A 118 -12.14 -6.84 0.13
CA GLY A 118 -13.40 -6.24 0.59
C GLY A 118 -13.69 -4.79 0.18
N ALA A 119 -12.79 -4.12 -0.57
CA ALA A 119 -12.99 -2.73 -1.00
C ALA A 119 -12.19 -2.39 -2.26
N SER A 120 -12.63 -1.37 -3.02
CA SER A 120 -11.83 -0.79 -4.12
C SER A 120 -10.97 0.40 -3.67
N SER A 121 -11.20 0.90 -2.46
CA SER A 121 -10.43 1.98 -1.85
C SER A 121 -10.57 1.97 -0.33
N VAL A 122 -9.50 2.27 0.39
CA VAL A 122 -9.47 2.46 1.84
C VAL A 122 -8.87 3.83 2.14
N ASN A 123 -9.45 4.57 3.09
CA ASN A 123 -8.94 5.85 3.53
C ASN A 123 -8.51 5.78 5.00
N PHE A 124 -7.27 6.21 5.26
CA PHE A 124 -6.70 6.36 6.58
C PHE A 124 -6.62 7.84 6.92
N ALA A 125 -7.54 8.31 7.77
CA ALA A 125 -7.53 9.66 8.28
C ALA A 125 -6.65 9.74 9.53
N PHE A 126 -5.93 10.85 9.69
CA PHE A 126 -5.09 11.07 10.87
C PHE A 126 -5.40 12.44 11.47
N SER A 127 -6.45 12.49 12.29
CA SER A 127 -7.03 13.76 12.70
C SER A 127 -6.42 14.41 13.94
N SER A 128 -5.60 13.66 14.68
CA SER A 128 -4.93 14.09 15.92
C SER A 128 -3.92 13.05 16.37
N GLY A 129 -2.93 13.45 17.16
CA GLY A 129 -1.91 12.58 17.74
C GLY A 129 -0.63 12.56 16.92
N SER A 130 0.43 11.96 17.45
CA SER A 130 1.76 11.95 16.81
C SER A 130 2.02 10.73 15.92
N SER A 131 1.14 9.72 15.98
CA SER A 131 1.21 8.58 15.07
C SER A 131 -0.18 8.03 14.77
N ALA A 132 -0.36 7.53 13.54
CA ALA A 132 -1.51 6.75 13.13
C ALA A 132 -1.09 5.71 12.09
N GLY A 133 -2.04 4.89 11.69
CA GLY A 133 -1.81 3.87 10.68
C GLY A 133 -2.96 2.92 10.57
N GLY A 134 -2.78 1.93 9.73
CA GLY A 134 -3.73 0.86 9.55
C GLY A 134 -3.21 -0.16 8.56
N THR A 135 -4.03 -1.14 8.25
CA THR A 135 -3.65 -2.25 7.38
C THR A 135 -4.58 -2.32 6.18
N PHE A 136 -4.04 -2.77 5.05
CA PHE A 136 -4.81 -3.14 3.87
C PHE A 136 -4.23 -4.43 3.28
N THR A 137 -5.09 -5.20 2.61
CA THR A 137 -4.71 -6.47 1.99
C THR A 137 -4.87 -6.34 0.48
N VAL A 138 -3.79 -6.56 -0.25
CA VAL A 138 -3.81 -6.63 -1.72
C VAL A 138 -4.23 -8.03 -2.13
N VAL A 139 -5.19 -8.13 -3.04
CA VAL A 139 -5.64 -9.42 -3.59
C VAL A 139 -5.29 -9.51 -5.08
N PRO A 140 -5.00 -10.72 -5.61
CA PRO A 140 -4.67 -10.86 -7.02
C PRO A 140 -5.81 -10.37 -7.91
N ALA A 141 -5.48 -9.71 -9.04
CA ALA A 141 -6.46 -9.34 -10.05
C ALA A 141 -7.40 -10.52 -10.37
N PRO A 142 -8.73 -10.30 -10.53
CA PRO A 142 -9.68 -11.36 -10.82
C PRO A 142 -9.28 -12.26 -12.01
N GLY A 143 -8.57 -11.71 -13.00
CA GLY A 143 -8.04 -12.45 -14.15
C GLY A 143 -6.86 -13.38 -13.84
N ALA A 144 -6.02 -13.06 -12.85
CA ALA A 144 -4.89 -13.91 -12.44
C ALA A 144 -5.37 -15.22 -11.79
N LEU A 145 -6.48 -15.16 -11.03
CA LEU A 145 -7.13 -16.34 -10.45
C LEU A 145 -7.75 -17.25 -11.52
N ALA A 146 -8.37 -16.65 -12.54
CA ALA A 146 -9.00 -17.39 -13.64
C ALA A 146 -7.99 -18.18 -14.48
N LEU A 147 -6.79 -17.62 -14.71
CA LEU A 147 -5.73 -18.32 -15.45
C LEU A 147 -5.13 -19.49 -14.63
N LEU A 148 -5.01 -19.35 -13.31
CA LEU A 148 -4.59 -20.45 -12.44
C LEU A 148 -5.60 -21.60 -12.46
N GLY A 149 -6.90 -21.28 -12.43
CA GLY A 149 -7.98 -22.24 -12.59
C GLY A 149 -7.96 -22.94 -13.95
N LEU A 150 -7.67 -22.21 -15.03
CA LEU A 150 -7.64 -22.77 -16.39
C LEU A 150 -6.39 -23.64 -16.64
N ALA A 151 -5.23 -23.25 -16.12
CA ALA A 151 -4.00 -24.05 -16.21
C ALA A 151 -4.13 -25.41 -15.49
N GLY A 152 -4.81 -25.43 -14.34
CA GLY A 152 -5.12 -26.67 -13.62
C GLY A 152 -6.08 -27.60 -14.38
N VAL A 153 -7.03 -27.03 -15.13
CA VAL A 153 -8.00 -27.79 -15.94
C VAL A 153 -7.37 -28.32 -17.23
N ALA A 154 -6.47 -27.57 -17.86
CA ALA A 154 -5.78 -28.00 -19.09
C ALA A 154 -4.85 -29.21 -18.89
N GLY A 155 -4.29 -29.40 -17.68
CA GLY A 155 -3.41 -30.53 -17.36
C GLY A 155 -4.13 -31.89 -17.17
N ARG A 156 -5.45 -31.91 -16.98
CA ARG A 156 -6.20 -33.14 -16.63
C ARG A 156 -6.64 -33.99 -17.83
N ARG A 157 -6.33 -33.60 -19.07
CA ARG A 157 -6.81 -34.29 -20.30
C ARG A 157 -5.79 -35.16 -21.04
N ARG A 158 -4.76 -35.69 -20.37
CA ARG A 158 -3.87 -36.72 -20.96
C ARG A 158 -3.56 -37.87 -20.00
N ARG A 159 -4.56 -38.71 -19.71
CA ARG A 159 -4.39 -40.14 -19.38
C ARG A 159 -5.62 -40.90 -19.87
N GLY A 160 -5.52 -41.41 -21.10
CA GLY A 160 -6.42 -42.36 -21.74
C GLY A 160 -5.57 -43.24 -22.63
#